data_AF-A0A820D2T5-F1
#
_entry.id   AF-A0A820D2T5-F1
#
_cell.length_a   1.000
_cell.length_b   1.000
_cell.length_c   1.000
_cell.angle_alpha   90.00
_cell.angle_beta   90.00
_cell.angle_gamma   90.00
#
_symmetry.space_group_name_H-M   'P 1'
#
loop_
_entity.id
_entity.type
_entity.pdbx_description
1 polymer ?
#
loop_
_entity_poly.entity_id
_entity_poly.type
_entity_poly.pdbx_seq_one_letter_code
_entity_poly.pdbx_strand_id
1 'polypeptide(L)'
;MFPYLIQDTSFFVPSQANPEDGGLLEELCETLILTIVMILWKGITGSDDEAWIIRGQVFSALHYLHRDYEFYLPIVYIERRILELSMETCLNDLRASGGKTTSTYENNCRELIKIVDDFLSQTTETNDRITENFINGILPILDTMLIFEENGTGDQTASTLISHDEHWTETSLTGLNILLNLLSHSNVSYCGPASVRIHSLLHSRPLNGREEAAYLLSNVNTVISSISQNEDCEHFGYLLPIMKTIIDKSYEILQMNVQIPNVPLRKATSTALDDFRQYCSASNSQEWQMFIQRHIEPLAEHYRSMSIRPFHMNMKIWWNNCYEMMMVGIHKRNRQIGEEKLKFQ
;
A
#
# COMPACT_ATOMS: atom_id res chain seq x y z
N MET A 1 25.41 -43.20 -8.95
CA MET A 1 25.86 -43.58 -7.60
C MET A 1 25.65 -42.37 -6.69
N PHE A 2 24.41 -42.20 -6.19
CA PHE A 2 24.05 -41.54 -4.92
C PHE A 2 22.56 -41.85 -4.67
N PRO A 3 22.22 -43.08 -4.23
CA PRO A 3 20.94 -43.36 -3.61
C PRO A 3 21.07 -43.26 -2.07
N TYR A 4 19.96 -42.97 -1.40
CA TYR A 4 19.76 -42.96 0.07
C TYR A 4 20.28 -41.73 0.84
N LEU A 5 19.34 -40.83 1.20
CA LEU A 5 19.30 -40.13 2.50
C LEU A 5 17.94 -39.41 2.64
N ILE A 6 16.86 -40.19 2.66
CA ILE A 6 15.60 -39.78 3.30
C ILE A 6 15.09 -41.02 4.05
N GLN A 7 15.74 -41.31 5.17
CA GLN A 7 15.26 -42.22 6.21
C GLN A 7 16.10 -41.93 7.45
N ASP A 8 15.77 -40.83 8.13
CA ASP A 8 15.84 -40.75 9.59
C ASP A 8 15.05 -39.52 10.04
N THR A 9 13.84 -39.80 10.53
CA THR A 9 12.95 -38.85 11.20
C THR A 9 13.37 -38.78 12.66
N SER A 10 14.49 -38.11 12.92
CA SER A 10 14.85 -37.61 14.23
C SER A 10 15.80 -36.43 14.04
N PHE A 11 15.26 -35.28 13.62
CA PHE A 11 16.00 -34.04 13.79
C PHE A 11 16.21 -33.83 15.28
N PHE A 12 17.49 -33.90 15.68
CA PHE A 12 18.01 -33.36 16.92
C PHE A 12 17.32 -32.02 17.20
N VAL A 13 16.65 -31.89 18.34
CA VAL A 13 16.43 -30.59 18.96
C VAL A 13 17.75 -30.26 19.64
N PRO A 14 18.57 -29.30 19.15
CA PRO A 14 19.71 -28.86 19.91
C PRO A 14 19.14 -28.04 21.07
N SER A 15 19.04 -28.70 22.23
CA SER A 15 18.91 -28.02 23.50
C SER A 15 20.18 -27.19 23.67
N GLN A 16 20.03 -25.86 23.49
CA GLN A 16 21.05 -24.80 23.44
C GLN A 16 21.58 -24.51 22.03
N ALA A 17 20.81 -23.72 21.26
CA ALA A 17 21.33 -23.04 20.08
C ALA A 17 22.41 -22.03 20.51
N ASN A 18 23.58 -22.08 19.87
CA ASN A 18 24.64 -21.12 20.10
C ASN A 18 24.19 -19.75 19.53
N PRO A 19 24.50 -18.60 20.17
CA PRO A 19 24.12 -17.29 19.63
C PRO A 19 24.66 -17.04 18.21
N GLU A 20 25.79 -17.65 17.87
CA GLU A 20 26.42 -17.61 16.54
C GLU A 20 25.59 -18.36 15.46
N ASP A 21 24.84 -19.40 15.84
CA ASP A 21 23.99 -20.18 14.92
C ASP A 21 22.74 -19.40 14.50
N GLY A 22 22.23 -18.53 15.39
CA GLY A 22 21.10 -17.65 15.08
C GLY A 22 21.45 -16.62 13.98
N GLY A 23 22.64 -16.03 14.05
CA GLY A 23 23.11 -15.07 13.06
C GLY A 23 23.34 -15.68 11.67
N LEU A 24 23.89 -16.90 11.61
CA LEU A 24 24.09 -17.63 10.35
C LEU A 24 22.77 -17.96 9.64
N LEU A 25 21.73 -18.33 10.40
CA LEU A 25 20.43 -18.67 9.84
C LEU A 25 19.68 -17.42 9.33
N GLU A 26 19.80 -16.29 10.04
CA GLU A 26 19.29 -15.01 9.58
C GLU A 26 19.98 -14.54 8.29
N GLU A 27 21.31 -14.67 8.20
CA GLU A 27 22.08 -14.34 6.98
C GLU A 27 21.67 -15.22 5.79
N LEU A 28 21.44 -16.52 6.03
CA LEU A 28 20.93 -17.43 5.02
C LEU A 28 19.54 -16.99 4.53
N CYS A 29 18.64 -16.63 5.45
CA CYS A 29 17.30 -16.16 5.09
C CYS A 29 17.35 -14.89 4.24
N GLU A 30 18.18 -13.91 4.61
CA GLU A 30 18.33 -12.68 3.83
C GLU A 30 18.93 -12.97 2.44
N THR A 31 19.91 -13.88 2.35
CA THR A 31 20.49 -14.30 1.07
C THR A 31 19.45 -14.96 0.15
N LEU A 32 18.56 -15.78 0.72
CA LEU A 32 17.46 -16.40 -0.02
C LEU A 32 16.47 -15.35 -0.51
N ILE A 33 16.09 -14.37 0.33
CA ILE A 33 15.21 -13.27 -0.07
C ILE A 33 15.83 -12.46 -1.22
N LEU A 34 17.10 -12.11 -1.12
CA LEU A 34 17.83 -11.41 -2.19
C LEU A 34 17.84 -12.22 -3.49
N THR A 35 18.08 -13.54 -3.40
CA THR A 35 18.05 -14.43 -4.57
C THR A 35 16.66 -14.46 -5.20
N ILE A 36 15.59 -14.53 -4.40
CA ILE A 36 14.20 -14.48 -4.87
C ILE A 36 13.92 -13.16 -5.58
N VAL A 37 14.32 -12.02 -5.00
CA VAL A 37 14.13 -10.70 -5.62
C VAL A 37 14.90 -10.59 -6.94
N MET A 38 16.13 -11.11 -7.00
CA MET A 38 16.92 -11.13 -8.23
C MET A 38 16.24 -11.96 -9.33
N ILE A 39 15.65 -13.11 -8.98
CA ILE A 39 14.89 -13.93 -9.93
C ILE A 39 13.61 -13.20 -10.37
N LEU A 40 12.86 -12.62 -9.43
CA LEU A 40 11.64 -11.86 -9.71
C LEU A 40 11.92 -10.67 -10.64
N TRP A 41 12.99 -9.93 -10.38
CA TRP A 41 13.25 -8.68 -11.08
C TRP A 41 14.10 -8.83 -12.34
N LYS A 42 15.20 -9.59 -12.27
CA LYS A 42 16.14 -9.78 -13.41
C LYS A 42 15.95 -11.11 -14.15
N GLY A 43 15.32 -12.10 -13.53
CA GLY A 43 15.05 -13.41 -14.15
C GLY A 43 13.85 -13.44 -15.10
N ILE A 44 12.97 -12.44 -15.03
CA ILE A 44 11.78 -12.32 -15.87
C ILE A 44 11.96 -11.13 -16.80
N THR A 45 11.88 -11.38 -18.11
CA THR A 45 11.95 -10.34 -19.13
C THR A 45 10.58 -9.71 -19.37
N GLY A 46 10.55 -8.42 -19.65
CA GLY A 46 9.31 -7.71 -19.99
C GLY A 46 8.58 -7.10 -18.79
N SER A 47 7.57 -6.31 -19.12
CA SER A 47 6.79 -5.47 -18.20
C SER A 47 5.30 -5.55 -18.48
N ASP A 48 4.87 -6.47 -19.33
CA ASP A 48 3.47 -6.72 -19.65
C ASP A 48 2.77 -7.56 -18.57
N ASP A 49 1.46 -7.73 -18.72
CA ASP A 49 0.61 -8.45 -17.76
C ASP A 49 1.09 -9.89 -17.54
N GLU A 50 1.55 -10.58 -18.58
CA GLU A 50 2.08 -11.94 -18.47
C GLU A 50 3.34 -11.95 -17.59
N ALA A 51 4.29 -11.04 -17.83
CA ALA A 51 5.50 -10.96 -17.01
C ALA A 51 5.17 -10.63 -15.54
N TRP A 52 4.17 -9.78 -15.27
CA TRP A 52 3.74 -9.47 -13.90
C TRP A 52 2.99 -10.62 -13.23
N ILE A 53 2.20 -11.40 -13.96
CA ILE A 53 1.62 -12.66 -13.45
C ILE A 53 2.75 -13.62 -13.02
N ILE A 54 3.81 -13.75 -13.81
CA ILE A 54 4.96 -14.61 -13.45
C ILE A 54 5.66 -14.09 -12.19
N ARG A 55 5.85 -12.77 -12.05
CA ARG A 55 6.41 -12.17 -10.82
C ARG A 55 5.53 -12.45 -9.60
N GLY A 56 4.21 -12.34 -9.75
CA GLY A 56 3.23 -12.61 -8.70
C GLY A 56 3.22 -14.08 -8.22
N GLN A 57 3.73 -15.03 -9.02
CA GLN A 57 3.86 -16.43 -8.60
C GLN A 57 4.77 -16.58 -7.38
N VAL A 58 5.73 -15.67 -7.16
CA VAL A 58 6.60 -15.70 -5.98
C VAL A 58 5.77 -15.61 -4.69
N PHE A 59 4.88 -14.63 -4.60
CA PHE A 59 3.99 -14.47 -3.45
C PHE A 59 2.96 -15.61 -3.36
N SER A 60 2.47 -16.10 -4.50
CA SER A 60 1.58 -17.28 -4.52
C SER A 60 2.28 -18.53 -3.98
N ALA A 61 3.57 -18.70 -4.29
CA ALA A 61 4.39 -19.81 -3.80
C ALA A 61 4.66 -19.69 -2.31
N LEU A 62 4.92 -18.47 -1.81
CA LEU A 62 5.07 -18.22 -0.37
C LEU A 62 3.81 -18.63 0.39
N HIS A 63 2.62 -18.18 -0.05
CA HIS A 63 1.36 -18.57 0.56
C HIS A 63 1.06 -20.07 0.44
N TYR A 64 1.36 -20.68 -0.72
CA TYR A 64 1.19 -22.12 -0.92
C TYR A 64 2.06 -22.94 0.03
N LEU A 65 3.33 -22.56 0.21
CA LEU A 65 4.25 -23.23 1.12
C LEU A 65 3.85 -22.99 2.58
N HIS A 66 3.48 -21.76 2.93
CA HIS A 66 3.11 -21.40 4.30
C HIS A 66 1.90 -22.19 4.82
N ARG A 67 1.02 -22.68 3.94
CA ARG A 67 -0.09 -23.56 4.31
C ARG A 67 0.38 -24.88 4.93
N ASP A 68 1.45 -25.44 4.38
CA ASP A 68 1.90 -26.81 4.68
C ASP A 68 3.21 -26.83 5.50
N TYR A 69 3.88 -25.67 5.65
CA TYR A 69 5.17 -25.53 6.33
C TYR A 69 5.23 -24.28 7.22
N GLU A 70 5.89 -24.42 8.37
CA GLU A 70 6.23 -23.29 9.23
C GLU A 70 7.51 -22.61 8.73
N PHE A 71 7.48 -21.29 8.59
CA PHE A 71 8.64 -20.51 8.19
C PHE A 71 9.43 -20.06 9.41
N TYR A 72 10.77 -20.04 9.26
CA TYR A 72 11.65 -19.51 10.29
C TYR A 72 11.42 -18.01 10.55
N LEU A 73 11.16 -17.24 9.48
CA LEU A 73 10.74 -15.84 9.56
C LEU A 73 9.23 -15.72 9.33
N PRO A 74 8.53 -14.77 9.99
CA PRO A 74 7.12 -14.51 9.71
C PRO A 74 6.88 -14.23 8.22
N ILE A 75 5.82 -14.78 7.64
CA ILE A 75 5.51 -14.57 6.21
C ILE A 75 5.39 -13.08 5.86
N VAL A 76 4.76 -12.29 6.74
CA VAL A 76 4.63 -10.84 6.58
C VAL A 76 5.98 -10.14 6.51
N TYR A 77 6.98 -10.60 7.28
CA TYR A 77 8.35 -10.09 7.21
C TYR A 77 8.97 -10.39 5.84
N ILE A 78 8.83 -11.62 5.35
CA ILE A 78 9.41 -12.05 4.07
C ILE A 78 8.79 -11.24 2.92
N GLU A 79 7.46 -11.13 2.88
CA GLU A 79 6.76 -10.36 1.85
C GLU A 79 7.14 -8.89 1.88
N ARG A 80 7.15 -8.26 3.07
CA ARG A 80 7.59 -6.88 3.25
C ARG A 80 9.01 -6.69 2.71
N ARG A 81 9.93 -7.59 3.05
CA ARG A 81 11.35 -7.49 2.64
C ARG A 81 11.51 -7.65 1.12
N ILE A 82 10.77 -8.56 0.50
CA ILE A 82 10.71 -8.71 -0.96
C ILE A 82 10.21 -7.41 -1.61
N LEU A 83 9.15 -6.80 -1.06
CA LEU A 83 8.60 -5.54 -1.58
C LEU A 83 9.58 -4.37 -1.41
N GLU A 84 10.23 -4.23 -0.24
CA GLU A 84 11.27 -3.21 -0.01
C GLU A 84 12.38 -3.27 -1.06
N LEU A 85 12.95 -4.46 -1.26
CA LEU A 85 14.03 -4.68 -2.23
C LEU A 85 13.55 -4.52 -3.68
N SER A 86 12.31 -4.90 -3.97
CA SER A 86 11.71 -4.69 -5.30
C SER A 86 11.53 -3.20 -5.59
N MET A 87 11.09 -2.41 -4.60
CA MET A 87 10.98 -0.96 -4.72
C MET A 87 12.35 -0.31 -4.91
N GLU A 88 13.36 -0.73 -4.15
CA GLU A 88 14.74 -0.27 -4.32
C GLU A 88 15.26 -0.55 -5.74
N THR A 89 15.04 -1.77 -6.23
CA THR A 89 15.46 -2.16 -7.59
C THR A 89 14.70 -1.37 -8.66
N CYS A 90 13.40 -1.15 -8.45
CA CYS A 90 12.57 -0.35 -9.34
C CYS A 90 13.05 1.10 -9.42
N LEU A 91 13.40 1.70 -8.28
CA LEU A 91 13.97 3.05 -8.22
C LEU A 91 15.34 3.14 -8.91
N ASN A 92 16.16 2.10 -8.78
CA ASN A 92 17.44 2.05 -9.48
C ASN A 92 17.26 1.99 -11.01
N ASP A 93 16.29 1.21 -11.49
CA ASP A 93 15.96 1.16 -12.92
C ASP A 93 15.43 2.54 -13.42
N LEU A 94 14.61 3.24 -12.63
CA LEU A 94 14.17 4.62 -12.93
C LEU A 94 15.34 5.62 -12.98
N ARG A 95 16.27 5.56 -12.03
CA ARG A 95 17.46 6.45 -12.02
C ARG A 95 18.37 6.17 -13.21
N ALA A 96 18.55 4.90 -13.56
CA ALA A 96 19.37 4.48 -14.70
C ALA A 96 18.80 4.95 -16.05
N SER A 97 17.50 5.27 -16.13
CA SER A 97 16.88 5.81 -17.35
C SER A 97 17.22 7.27 -17.65
N GLY A 98 17.98 7.93 -16.77
CA GLY A 98 18.49 9.30 -16.99
C GLY A 98 17.41 10.37 -16.93
N GLY A 99 16.37 10.18 -16.10
CA GLY A 99 15.26 11.12 -15.93
C GLY A 99 14.23 11.11 -17.07
N LYS A 100 14.47 10.32 -18.13
CA LYS A 100 13.45 9.99 -19.14
C LYS A 100 12.79 8.70 -18.72
N THR A 101 11.60 8.80 -18.12
CA THR A 101 10.82 7.62 -17.76
C THR A 101 10.42 6.88 -19.04
N THR A 102 10.79 5.60 -19.16
CA THR A 102 10.29 4.77 -20.27
C THR A 102 8.95 4.18 -19.87
N SER A 103 8.05 3.95 -20.82
CA SER A 103 6.74 3.33 -20.57
C SER A 103 6.87 1.98 -19.84
N THR A 104 7.96 1.25 -20.09
CA THR A 104 8.33 0.01 -19.41
C THR A 104 8.55 0.20 -17.91
N TYR A 105 9.35 1.20 -17.51
CA TYR A 105 9.64 1.45 -16.09
C TYR A 105 8.44 2.02 -15.34
N GLU A 106 7.64 2.87 -16.00
CA GLU A 106 6.37 3.37 -15.45
C GLU A 106 5.39 2.22 -15.20
N ASN A 107 5.29 1.27 -16.14
CA ASN A 107 4.40 0.12 -15.96
C ASN A 107 4.86 -0.76 -14.80
N ASN A 108 6.17 -0.98 -14.66
CA ASN A 108 6.69 -1.73 -13.52
C ASN A 108 6.39 -1.07 -12.17
N CYS A 109 6.52 0.26 -12.10
CA CYS A 109 6.13 1.00 -10.90
C CYS A 109 4.63 0.85 -10.62
N ARG A 110 3.79 0.98 -11.65
CA ARG A 110 2.33 0.87 -11.55
C ARG A 110 1.89 -0.47 -11.00
N GLU A 111 2.43 -1.56 -11.54
CA GLU A 111 2.07 -2.90 -11.07
C GLU A 111 2.64 -3.19 -9.67
N LEU A 112 3.86 -2.71 -9.36
CA LEU A 112 4.42 -2.84 -8.03
C LEU A 112 3.60 -2.12 -6.96
N ILE A 113 3.13 -0.89 -7.21
CA ILE A 113 2.32 -0.16 -6.23
C ILE A 113 0.96 -0.83 -5.96
N LYS A 114 0.39 -1.56 -6.92
CA LYS A 114 -0.85 -2.33 -6.72
C LYS A 114 -0.63 -3.47 -5.72
N ILE A 115 0.49 -4.20 -5.85
CA ILE A 115 0.87 -5.26 -4.91
C ILE A 115 1.13 -4.66 -3.53
N VAL A 116 1.80 -3.50 -3.47
CA VAL A 116 2.04 -2.77 -2.22
C VAL A 116 0.73 -2.34 -1.54
N ASP A 117 -0.22 -1.76 -2.28
CA ASP A 117 -1.50 -1.33 -1.74
C ASP A 117 -2.33 -2.52 -1.21
N ASP A 118 -2.36 -3.64 -1.96
CA ASP A 118 -3.02 -4.87 -1.51
C ASP A 118 -2.34 -5.46 -0.26
N PHE A 119 -1.01 -5.46 -0.21
CA PHE A 119 -0.24 -5.89 0.96
C PHE A 119 -0.56 -5.04 2.21
N LEU A 120 -0.71 -3.72 2.06
CA LEU A 120 -1.09 -2.84 3.17
C LEU A 120 -2.58 -2.93 3.55
N SER A 121 -3.44 -3.30 2.61
CA SER A 121 -4.89 -3.42 2.83
C SER A 121 -5.29 -4.64 3.68
N GLN A 122 -4.37 -5.59 3.87
CA GLN A 122 -4.61 -6.78 4.69
C GLN A 122 -4.57 -6.44 6.18
N THR A 123 -5.64 -6.79 6.90
CA THR A 123 -5.71 -6.61 8.36
C THR A 123 -4.67 -7.49 9.06
N THR A 124 -3.81 -6.89 9.88
CA THR A 124 -2.90 -7.60 10.78
C THR A 124 -3.07 -7.13 12.22
N GLU A 125 -2.79 -8.02 13.17
CA GLU A 125 -2.76 -7.69 14.60
C GLU A 125 -1.54 -6.83 14.95
N THR A 126 -0.50 -6.87 14.10
CA THR A 126 0.77 -6.17 14.27
C THR A 126 0.95 -5.07 13.21
N ASN A 127 1.51 -3.93 13.63
CA ASN A 127 1.89 -2.81 12.74
C ASN A 127 3.27 -3.04 12.09
N ASP A 128 3.57 -4.28 11.71
CA ASP A 128 4.88 -4.68 11.19
C ASP A 128 4.97 -4.58 9.66
N ARG A 129 3.91 -4.27 8.93
CA ARG A 129 3.96 -4.17 7.47
C ARG A 129 4.77 -2.98 6.95
N ILE A 130 4.94 -1.93 7.76
CA ILE A 130 5.61 -0.68 7.36
C ILE A 130 6.88 -0.50 8.20
N THR A 131 7.98 -0.18 7.52
CA THR A 131 9.29 0.18 8.11
C THR A 131 9.81 1.46 7.46
N GLU A 132 10.89 2.03 8.00
CA GLU A 132 11.59 3.15 7.33
C GLU A 132 12.08 2.78 5.93
N ASN A 133 12.59 1.57 5.71
CA ASN A 133 13.01 1.09 4.39
C ASN A 133 11.83 1.04 3.42
N PHE A 134 10.67 0.59 3.89
CA PHE A 134 9.45 0.56 3.09
C PHE A 134 9.05 1.97 2.66
N ILE A 135 9.04 2.94 3.60
CA ILE A 135 8.76 4.36 3.31
C ILE A 135 9.74 4.94 2.30
N ASN A 136 11.04 4.68 2.49
CA ASN A 136 12.11 5.13 1.61
C ASN A 136 12.02 4.53 0.20
N GLY A 137 11.37 3.38 0.04
CA GLY A 137 11.07 2.79 -1.26
C GLY A 137 9.80 3.37 -1.89
N ILE A 138 8.68 3.41 -1.15
CA ILE A 138 7.38 3.71 -1.73
C ILE A 138 7.19 5.19 -2.04
N LEU A 139 7.63 6.11 -1.16
CA LEU A 139 7.39 7.53 -1.37
C LEU A 139 8.07 8.09 -2.63
N PRO A 140 9.34 7.77 -2.94
CA PRO A 140 9.96 8.22 -4.19
C PRO A 140 9.31 7.63 -5.44
N ILE A 141 8.78 6.40 -5.37
CA ILE A 141 8.00 5.81 -6.47
C ILE A 141 6.72 6.61 -6.66
N LEU A 142 5.99 6.90 -5.57
CA LEU A 142 4.79 7.75 -5.64
C LEU A 142 5.10 9.15 -6.16
N ASP A 143 6.22 9.76 -5.76
CA ASP A 143 6.62 11.08 -6.25
C ASP A 143 6.86 11.08 -7.76
N THR A 144 7.49 10.02 -8.26
CA THR A 144 7.76 9.83 -9.69
C THR A 144 6.47 9.53 -10.46
N MET A 145 5.60 8.70 -9.90
CA MET A 145 4.40 8.19 -10.58
C MET A 145 3.20 9.12 -10.47
N LEU A 146 3.10 9.94 -9.43
CA LEU A 146 1.93 10.78 -9.16
C LEU A 146 2.16 12.25 -9.45
N ILE A 147 3.37 12.63 -9.85
CA ILE A 147 3.82 13.99 -10.17
C ILE A 147 3.14 15.03 -9.25
N PHE A 148 3.58 15.10 -7.99
CA PHE A 148 3.07 16.06 -7.00
C PHE A 148 3.58 17.50 -7.24
N GLU A 149 3.88 17.90 -8.47
CA GLU A 149 4.52 19.20 -8.73
C GLU A 149 3.58 20.38 -8.48
N GLU A 150 3.93 21.19 -7.48
CA GLU A 150 3.52 22.59 -7.37
C GLU A 150 4.41 23.45 -8.28
N ASN A 151 3.77 24.18 -9.21
CA ASN A 151 4.33 25.22 -10.09
C ASN A 151 5.12 24.76 -11.34
N GLY A 152 4.39 24.69 -12.45
CA GLY A 152 4.68 25.53 -13.62
C GLY A 152 6.03 25.35 -14.31
N THR A 153 6.23 24.24 -15.00
CA THR A 153 6.97 24.24 -16.28
C THR A 153 6.24 23.39 -17.30
N GLY A 154 5.31 24.01 -18.02
CA GLY A 154 5.19 24.01 -19.49
C GLY A 154 5.27 22.74 -20.34
N ASP A 155 5.48 21.54 -19.81
CA ASP A 155 5.51 20.32 -20.60
C ASP A 155 4.22 19.52 -20.35
N GLN A 156 3.40 19.47 -21.40
CA GLN A 156 2.11 18.77 -21.47
C GLN A 156 2.23 17.23 -21.37
N THR A 157 3.39 16.71 -20.96
CA THR A 157 3.66 15.29 -20.70
C THR A 157 3.35 14.88 -19.26
N ALA A 158 3.28 15.83 -18.31
CA ALA A 158 2.76 15.59 -16.96
C ALA A 158 1.23 15.37 -16.92
N SER A 159 0.54 15.62 -18.04
CA SER A 159 -0.90 15.43 -18.22
C SER A 159 -1.33 13.97 -18.40
N THR A 160 -0.44 13.00 -18.18
CA THR A 160 -0.68 11.60 -18.59
C THR A 160 -1.38 10.75 -17.51
N LEU A 161 -1.59 11.27 -16.30
CA LEU A 161 -2.24 10.51 -15.20
C LEU A 161 -3.37 11.25 -14.47
N ILE A 162 -3.69 12.47 -14.90
CA ILE A 162 -4.97 13.11 -14.62
C ILE A 162 -5.77 12.91 -15.91
N SER A 163 -6.70 11.95 -15.91
CA SER A 163 -7.57 11.77 -17.07
C SER A 163 -8.29 13.08 -17.37
N HIS A 164 -8.53 13.37 -18.65
CA HIS A 164 -9.44 14.44 -19.06
C HIS A 164 -10.87 14.22 -18.50
N ASP A 165 -11.17 13.02 -18.04
CA ASP A 165 -12.32 12.69 -17.20
C ASP A 165 -11.97 13.00 -15.74
N GLU A 166 -12.74 13.82 -15.06
CA GLU A 166 -12.52 14.42 -13.72
C GLU A 166 -12.34 13.41 -12.53
N HIS A 167 -12.01 12.13 -12.76
CA HIS A 167 -11.88 11.06 -11.76
C HIS A 167 -10.41 10.74 -11.42
N TRP A 168 -10.17 10.12 -10.25
CA TRP A 168 -8.87 9.52 -9.93
C TRP A 168 -8.55 8.41 -10.94
N THR A 169 -7.35 8.42 -11.53
CA THR A 169 -6.85 7.21 -12.20
C THR A 169 -6.58 6.12 -11.17
N GLU A 170 -6.61 4.85 -11.58
CA GLU A 170 -6.31 3.70 -10.72
C GLU A 170 -5.00 3.92 -9.94
N THR A 171 -3.94 4.34 -10.61
CA THR A 171 -2.62 4.61 -10.03
C THR A 171 -2.67 5.69 -8.94
N SER A 172 -3.37 6.79 -9.20
CA SER A 172 -3.50 7.87 -8.21
C SER A 172 -4.37 7.47 -7.02
N LEU A 173 -5.39 6.64 -7.22
CA LEU A 173 -6.22 6.13 -6.14
C LEU A 173 -5.47 5.11 -5.27
N THR A 174 -4.73 4.19 -5.89
CA THR A 174 -3.81 3.26 -5.21
C THR A 174 -2.78 4.03 -4.37
N GLY A 175 -2.14 5.05 -4.95
CA GLY A 175 -1.20 5.87 -4.19
C GLY A 175 -1.84 6.67 -3.06
N LEU A 176 -3.05 7.20 -3.24
CA LEU A 176 -3.80 7.83 -2.15
C LEU A 176 -4.11 6.84 -1.02
N ASN A 177 -4.55 5.62 -1.34
CA ASN A 177 -4.82 4.58 -0.33
C ASN A 177 -3.56 4.22 0.46
N ILE A 178 -2.41 4.09 -0.21
CA ILE A 178 -1.11 3.90 0.46
C ILE A 178 -0.84 5.06 1.42
N LEU A 179 -0.96 6.31 0.96
CA LEU A 179 -0.71 7.50 1.80
C LEU A 179 -1.67 7.56 2.99
N LEU A 180 -2.94 7.18 2.82
CA LEU A 180 -3.92 7.10 3.91
C LEU A 180 -3.55 6.02 4.93
N ASN A 181 -3.03 4.86 4.50
CA ASN A 181 -2.49 3.84 5.40
C ASN A 181 -1.29 4.37 6.20
N LEU A 182 -0.36 5.07 5.54
CA LEU A 182 0.78 5.69 6.23
C LEU A 182 0.36 6.75 7.25
N LEU A 183 -0.64 7.56 6.90
CA LEU A 183 -1.21 8.59 7.77
C LEU A 183 -1.93 7.99 9.00
N SER A 184 -2.44 6.76 8.87
CA SER A 184 -3.14 6.02 9.93
C SER A 184 -2.19 5.27 10.87
N HIS A 185 -0.89 5.23 10.55
CA HIS A 185 0.06 4.39 11.25
C HIS A 185 0.35 4.92 12.67
N SER A 186 0.62 4.02 13.62
CA SER A 186 0.93 4.38 15.01
C SER A 186 2.27 5.11 15.17
N ASN A 187 3.18 4.95 14.21
CA ASN A 187 4.44 5.67 14.17
C ASN A 187 4.26 7.02 13.46
N VAL A 188 4.30 8.09 14.26
CA VAL A 188 4.10 9.49 13.81
C VAL A 188 5.12 9.92 12.76
N SER A 189 6.34 9.34 12.74
CA SER A 189 7.37 9.72 11.77
C SER A 189 6.96 9.42 10.32
N TYR A 190 6.03 8.49 10.09
CA TYR A 190 5.52 8.14 8.76
C TYR A 190 4.40 9.08 8.31
N CYS A 191 3.73 9.74 9.26
CA CYS A 191 2.54 10.55 9.01
C CYS A 191 2.87 11.90 8.35
N GLY A 192 3.99 12.53 8.72
CA GLY A 192 4.41 13.81 8.16
C GLY A 192 4.61 13.78 6.63
N PRO A 193 5.47 12.89 6.10
CA PRO A 193 5.67 12.77 4.66
C PRO A 193 4.39 12.39 3.88
N ALA A 194 3.52 11.58 4.46
CA ALA A 194 2.23 11.22 3.87
C ALA A 194 1.27 12.41 3.83
N SER A 195 1.20 13.17 4.94
CA SER A 195 0.33 14.35 5.07
C SER A 195 0.65 15.43 4.04
N VAL A 196 1.94 15.74 3.83
CA VAL A 196 2.35 16.70 2.79
C VAL A 196 1.84 16.29 1.41
N ARG A 197 2.02 15.02 1.02
CA ARG A 197 1.59 14.52 -0.29
C ARG A 197 0.07 14.50 -0.45
N ILE A 198 -0.67 14.08 0.59
CA ILE A 198 -2.14 14.14 0.58
C ILE A 198 -2.59 15.60 0.45
N HIS A 199 -1.97 16.53 1.17
CA HIS A 199 -2.31 17.94 1.07
C HIS A 199 -2.02 18.49 -0.35
N SER A 200 -0.85 18.19 -0.93
CA SER A 200 -0.52 18.57 -2.32
C SER A 200 -1.50 17.97 -3.33
N LEU A 201 -1.89 16.70 -3.17
CA LEU A 201 -2.92 16.04 -3.98
C LEU A 201 -4.27 16.73 -3.89
N LEU A 202 -4.68 17.11 -2.67
CA LEU A 202 -5.92 17.83 -2.48
C LEU A 202 -5.88 19.19 -3.16
N HIS A 203 -4.72 19.86 -3.25
CA HIS A 203 -4.60 21.16 -3.92
C HIS A 203 -4.42 21.09 -5.43
N SER A 204 -3.84 20.01 -5.96
CA SER A 204 -3.58 19.86 -7.40
C SER A 204 -4.84 19.66 -8.25
N ARG A 205 -5.99 19.34 -7.62
CA ARG A 205 -7.27 19.12 -8.30
C ARG A 205 -8.49 19.56 -7.48
N PRO A 206 -9.62 19.85 -8.13
CA PRO A 206 -10.91 19.92 -7.45
C PRO A 206 -11.37 18.52 -6.99
N LEU A 207 -12.27 18.50 -5.99
CA LEU A 207 -13.00 17.29 -5.61
C LEU A 207 -14.10 17.01 -6.63
N ASN A 208 -14.22 15.78 -7.11
CA ASN A 208 -15.25 15.38 -8.05
C ASN A 208 -16.47 14.83 -7.32
N GLY A 209 -17.42 15.71 -7.07
CA GLY A 209 -18.71 15.36 -6.48
C GLY A 209 -18.68 15.11 -4.96
N ARG A 210 -19.86 14.86 -4.42
CA ARG A 210 -20.09 14.69 -2.98
C ARG A 210 -19.58 13.36 -2.46
N GLU A 211 -19.59 12.32 -3.30
CA GLU A 211 -19.18 10.96 -2.96
C GLU A 211 -17.66 10.88 -2.70
N GLU A 212 -16.84 11.48 -3.59
CA GLU A 212 -15.39 11.56 -3.39
C GLU A 212 -15.04 12.39 -2.15
N ALA A 213 -15.68 13.55 -2.01
CA ALA A 213 -15.47 14.42 -0.86
C ALA A 213 -15.79 13.71 0.46
N ALA A 214 -16.91 12.99 0.50
CA ALA A 214 -17.31 12.20 1.66
C ALA A 214 -16.35 11.05 1.94
N TYR A 215 -15.82 10.38 0.91
CA TYR A 215 -14.82 9.32 1.07
C TYR A 215 -13.54 9.85 1.74
N LEU A 216 -12.97 10.94 1.24
CA LEU A 216 -11.77 11.55 1.82
C LEU A 216 -12.03 12.01 3.26
N LEU A 217 -13.17 12.66 3.51
CA LEU A 217 -13.56 13.13 4.82
C LEU A 217 -13.74 11.98 5.82
N SER A 218 -14.40 10.89 5.42
CA SER A 218 -14.61 9.70 6.25
C SER A 218 -13.27 9.06 6.64
N ASN A 219 -12.34 8.89 5.69
CA ASN A 219 -11.03 8.31 5.98
C ASN A 219 -10.25 9.15 6.98
N VAL A 220 -10.07 10.45 6.73
CA VAL A 220 -9.31 11.33 7.65
C VAL A 220 -10.01 11.43 9.01
N ASN A 221 -11.34 11.46 9.06
CA ASN A 221 -12.08 11.43 10.33
C ASN A 221 -11.86 10.14 11.11
N THR A 222 -11.80 9.00 10.42
CA THR A 222 -11.56 7.69 11.05
C THR A 222 -10.20 7.65 11.71
N VAL A 223 -9.17 8.17 11.04
CA VAL A 223 -7.82 8.31 11.59
C VAL A 223 -7.81 9.25 12.80
N ILE A 224 -8.42 10.43 12.69
CA ILE A 224 -8.53 11.36 13.84
C ILE A 224 -9.23 10.68 15.03
N SER A 225 -10.28 9.91 14.77
CA SER A 225 -11.07 9.24 15.81
C SER A 225 -10.29 8.13 16.51
N SER A 226 -9.44 7.39 15.79
CA SER A 226 -8.59 6.35 16.39
C SER A 226 -7.46 6.94 17.26
N ILE A 227 -6.92 8.10 16.88
CA ILE A 227 -5.81 8.77 17.60
C ILE A 227 -6.31 9.61 18.78
N SER A 228 -7.57 10.05 18.76
CA SER A 228 -8.18 10.86 19.82
C SER A 228 -8.11 10.23 21.22
N GLN A 229 -7.81 8.93 21.32
CA GLN A 229 -7.62 8.23 22.60
C GLN A 229 -6.18 8.28 23.15
N ASN A 230 -5.18 8.67 22.36
CA ASN A 230 -3.74 8.58 22.72
C ASN A 230 -3.06 9.91 23.06
N GLU A 231 -3.78 11.04 23.11
CA GLU A 231 -3.23 12.38 23.45
C GLU A 231 -2.05 12.90 22.56
N ASP A 232 -1.61 12.19 21.53
CA ASP A 232 -0.46 12.56 20.68
C ASP A 232 -0.72 13.80 19.81
N CYS A 233 -0.29 14.97 20.29
CA CYS A 233 -0.48 16.26 19.62
C CYS A 233 0.18 16.36 18.23
N GLU A 234 1.30 15.68 17.99
CA GLU A 234 2.02 15.74 16.70
C GLU A 234 1.24 15.08 15.57
N HIS A 235 0.62 13.93 15.83
CA HIS A 235 -0.17 13.20 14.83
C HIS A 235 -1.39 14.03 14.38
N PHE A 236 -2.05 14.69 15.33
CA PHE A 236 -3.10 15.67 15.06
C PHE A 236 -2.62 16.84 14.19
N GLY A 237 -1.39 17.32 14.40
CA GLY A 237 -0.78 18.40 13.63
C GLY A 237 -0.70 18.11 12.13
N TYR A 238 -0.50 16.84 11.75
CA TYR A 238 -0.48 16.41 10.35
C TYR A 238 -1.88 16.23 9.74
N LEU A 239 -2.87 15.87 10.55
CA LEU A 239 -4.25 15.58 10.11
C LEU A 239 -5.10 16.85 9.94
N LEU A 240 -4.90 17.83 10.82
CA LEU A 240 -5.72 19.04 10.86
C LEU A 240 -5.68 19.88 9.57
N PRO A 241 -4.52 20.13 8.93
CA PRO A 241 -4.47 20.85 7.66
C PRO A 241 -5.20 20.12 6.52
N ILE A 242 -5.12 18.78 6.49
CA ILE A 242 -5.80 17.94 5.50
C ILE A 242 -7.31 18.04 5.71
N MET A 243 -7.76 17.83 6.94
CA MET A 243 -9.18 17.90 7.32
C MET A 243 -9.77 19.28 7.01
N LYS A 244 -9.04 20.35 7.35
CA LYS A 244 -9.42 21.72 6.98
C LYS A 244 -9.59 21.89 5.48
N THR A 245 -8.61 21.43 4.70
CA THR A 245 -8.65 21.53 3.22
C THR A 245 -9.84 20.76 2.63
N ILE A 246 -10.11 19.54 3.12
CA ILE A 246 -11.27 18.76 2.68
C ILE A 246 -12.56 19.52 3.00
N ILE A 247 -12.72 20.01 4.24
CA ILE A 247 -13.91 20.77 4.65
C ILE A 247 -14.09 22.03 3.81
N ASP A 248 -13.04 22.82 3.63
CA ASP A 248 -13.10 24.07 2.86
C ASP A 248 -13.49 23.79 1.38
N LYS A 249 -12.97 22.71 0.78
CA LYS A 249 -13.32 22.31 -0.60
C LYS A 249 -14.69 21.65 -0.73
N SER A 250 -15.18 21.00 0.33
CA SER A 250 -16.41 20.20 0.30
C SER A 250 -17.63 20.87 0.95
N TYR A 251 -17.45 22.06 1.51
CA TYR A 251 -18.46 22.74 2.33
C TYR A 251 -19.82 22.88 1.64
N GLU A 252 -19.82 23.33 0.38
CA GLU A 252 -21.05 23.55 -0.40
C GLU A 252 -21.61 22.23 -0.94
N ILE A 253 -20.76 21.38 -1.52
CA ILE A 253 -21.18 20.11 -2.13
C ILE A 253 -21.72 19.09 -1.12
N LEU A 254 -21.28 19.18 0.14
CA LEU A 254 -21.80 18.38 1.26
C LEU A 254 -22.86 19.11 2.10
N GLN A 255 -23.29 20.30 1.68
CA GLN A 255 -24.33 21.10 2.35
C GLN A 255 -24.06 21.31 3.85
N MET A 256 -22.79 21.52 4.21
CA MET A 256 -22.35 21.61 5.60
C MET A 256 -22.96 22.79 6.36
N ASN A 257 -23.39 23.86 5.65
CA ASN A 257 -24.14 24.96 6.25
C ASN A 257 -25.47 24.53 6.87
N VAL A 258 -26.10 23.49 6.33
CA VAL A 258 -27.38 22.96 6.83
C VAL A 258 -27.13 21.88 7.88
N GLN A 259 -26.15 21.01 7.63
CA GLN A 259 -25.93 19.82 8.46
C GLN A 259 -25.08 20.11 9.71
N ILE A 260 -24.10 21.02 9.61
CA ILE A 260 -23.16 21.38 10.68
C ILE A 260 -22.87 22.90 10.71
N PRO A 261 -23.90 23.76 10.92
CA PRO A 261 -23.78 25.23 10.84
C PRO A 261 -22.71 25.84 11.76
N ASN A 262 -22.35 25.17 12.86
CA ASN A 262 -21.45 25.70 13.89
C ASN A 262 -19.98 25.26 13.76
N VAL A 263 -19.57 24.68 12.62
CA VAL A 263 -18.21 24.15 12.46
C VAL A 263 -17.13 25.21 12.74
N PRO A 264 -16.19 24.97 13.71
CA PRO A 264 -15.22 25.99 14.14
C PRO A 264 -14.23 26.46 13.07
N LEU A 265 -13.94 25.64 12.06
CA LEU A 265 -12.86 25.83 11.07
C LEU A 265 -12.96 27.09 10.19
N ARG A 266 -14.13 27.75 10.17
CA ARG A 266 -14.33 29.01 9.42
C ARG A 266 -14.23 30.27 10.28
N LYS A 267 -14.08 30.12 11.60
CA LYS A 267 -13.81 31.25 12.48
C LYS A 267 -12.32 31.56 12.39
N ALA A 268 -11.96 32.70 11.81
CA ALA A 268 -10.58 33.19 11.76
C ALA A 268 -10.10 33.57 13.16
N THR A 269 -9.73 32.56 13.95
CA THR A 269 -9.25 32.68 15.32
C THR A 269 -7.90 31.99 15.41
N SER A 270 -7.02 32.49 16.28
CA SER A 270 -5.72 31.87 16.53
C SER A 270 -5.81 30.46 17.14
N THR A 271 -6.99 30.07 17.62
CA THR A 271 -7.30 28.77 18.25
C THR A 271 -8.15 27.85 17.37
N ALA A 272 -8.46 28.22 16.13
CA ALA A 272 -9.44 27.53 15.29
C ALA A 272 -9.17 26.02 15.12
N LEU A 273 -7.90 25.61 15.10
CA LEU A 273 -7.48 24.22 14.99
C LEU A 273 -7.70 23.44 16.29
N ASP A 274 -7.42 24.04 17.44
CA ASP A 274 -7.66 23.44 18.77
C ASP A 274 -9.17 23.37 19.05
N ASP A 275 -9.91 24.42 18.69
CA ASP A 275 -11.37 24.48 18.80
C ASP A 275 -12.02 23.38 17.93
N PHE A 276 -11.47 23.14 16.73
CA PHE A 276 -11.93 22.07 15.86
C PHE A 276 -11.54 20.68 16.38
N ARG A 277 -10.32 20.51 16.89
CA ARG A 277 -9.90 19.27 17.57
C ARG A 277 -10.88 18.93 18.69
N GLN A 278 -11.22 19.90 19.53
CA GLN A 278 -12.21 19.73 20.60
C GLN A 278 -13.62 19.46 20.06
N TYR A 279 -14.01 20.10 18.96
CA TYR A 279 -15.31 19.84 18.32
C TYR A 279 -15.42 18.42 17.76
N CYS A 280 -14.32 17.82 17.29
CA CYS A 280 -14.32 16.43 16.81
C CYS A 280 -14.24 15.40 17.95
N SER A 281 -13.51 15.70 19.03
CA SER A 281 -13.22 14.77 20.13
C SER A 281 -14.20 14.83 21.30
N ALA A 282 -14.83 15.98 21.56
CA ALA A 282 -15.72 16.12 22.69
C ALA A 282 -16.98 15.27 22.50
N SER A 283 -17.29 14.47 23.52
CA SER A 283 -18.57 13.75 23.68
C SER A 283 -19.82 14.63 23.55
N ASN A 284 -19.68 15.96 23.59
CA ASN A 284 -20.74 16.95 23.38
C ASN A 284 -20.99 17.33 21.91
N SER A 285 -20.16 16.94 20.95
CA SER A 285 -20.41 17.20 19.52
C SER A 285 -21.16 16.04 18.88
N GLN A 286 -22.37 15.79 19.39
CA GLN A 286 -23.30 14.86 18.74
C GLN A 286 -23.59 15.30 17.29
N GLU A 287 -23.48 16.59 16.99
CA GLU A 287 -23.63 17.17 15.64
C GLU A 287 -22.59 16.62 14.66
N TRP A 288 -21.28 16.69 14.96
CA TRP A 288 -20.23 16.18 14.08
C TRP A 288 -20.36 14.67 13.86
N GLN A 289 -20.52 13.91 14.95
CA GLN A 289 -20.62 12.45 14.86
C GLN A 289 -21.87 12.02 14.08
N MET A 290 -23.00 12.70 14.27
CA MET A 290 -24.23 12.42 13.50
C MET A 290 -24.09 12.81 12.03
N PHE A 291 -23.41 13.91 11.72
CA PHE A 291 -23.09 14.29 10.35
C PHE A 291 -22.23 13.23 9.67
N ILE A 292 -21.14 12.79 10.33
CA ILE A 292 -20.31 11.70 9.82
C ILE A 292 -21.13 10.44 9.59
N GLN A 293 -21.87 9.97 10.59
CA GLN A 293 -22.59 8.69 10.51
C GLN A 293 -23.77 8.69 9.55
N ARG A 294 -24.55 9.79 9.49
CA ARG A 294 -25.81 9.83 8.71
C ARG A 294 -25.67 10.41 7.32
N HIS A 295 -24.67 11.27 7.09
CA HIS A 295 -24.53 11.99 5.82
C HIS A 295 -23.23 11.62 5.09
N ILE A 296 -22.10 11.55 5.79
CA ILE A 296 -20.81 11.27 5.15
C ILE A 296 -20.63 9.79 4.87
N GLU A 297 -20.85 8.93 5.86
CA GLU A 297 -20.56 7.50 5.72
C GLU A 297 -21.38 6.81 4.61
N PRO A 298 -22.67 7.11 4.40
CA PRO A 298 -23.41 6.54 3.27
C PRO A 298 -22.85 6.95 1.89
N LEU A 299 -22.39 8.19 1.75
CA LEU A 299 -21.79 8.69 0.52
C LEU A 299 -20.38 8.11 0.32
N ALA A 300 -19.58 8.05 1.38
CA ALA A 300 -18.27 7.42 1.38
C ALA A 300 -18.37 5.94 1.00
N GLU A 301 -19.35 5.22 1.54
CA GLU A 301 -19.58 3.82 1.24
C GLU A 301 -20.05 3.61 -0.21
N HIS A 302 -20.86 4.52 -0.74
CA HIS A 302 -21.20 4.51 -2.16
C HIS A 302 -19.94 4.68 -3.03
N TYR A 303 -19.05 5.63 -2.70
CA TYR A 303 -17.78 5.81 -3.40
C TYR A 303 -16.89 4.57 -3.29
N ARG A 304 -16.75 3.97 -2.09
CA ARG A 304 -16.01 2.72 -1.89
C ARG A 304 -16.57 1.61 -2.78
N SER A 305 -17.89 1.51 -2.87
CA SER A 305 -18.56 0.49 -3.68
C SER A 305 -18.31 0.65 -5.18
N MET A 306 -18.36 1.88 -5.67
CA MET A 306 -18.28 2.16 -7.11
C MET A 306 -16.85 2.30 -7.61
N SER A 307 -15.94 2.82 -6.80
CA SER A 307 -14.58 3.14 -7.20
C SER A 307 -13.57 2.18 -6.60
N ILE A 308 -13.64 1.86 -5.31
CA ILE A 308 -12.59 1.11 -4.60
C ILE A 308 -12.75 -0.41 -4.74
N ARG A 309 -13.98 -0.93 -4.54
CA ARG A 309 -14.26 -2.38 -4.60
C ARG A 309 -13.89 -3.03 -5.94
N PRO A 310 -14.15 -2.41 -7.11
CA PRO A 310 -13.72 -2.99 -8.38
C PRO A 310 -12.21 -3.23 -8.45
N PHE A 311 -11.38 -2.32 -7.93
CA PHE A 311 -9.93 -2.51 -7.89
C PHE A 311 -9.53 -3.69 -7.02
N HIS A 312 -10.09 -3.82 -5.81
CA HIS A 312 -9.83 -4.99 -4.96
C HIS A 312 -10.33 -6.30 -5.59
N MET A 313 -11.46 -6.28 -6.33
CA MET A 313 -11.93 -7.45 -7.07
C MET A 313 -10.97 -7.84 -8.18
N ASN A 314 -10.47 -6.86 -8.96
CA ASN A 314 -9.48 -7.09 -10.00
C ASN A 314 -8.18 -7.64 -9.40
N MET A 315 -7.74 -7.13 -8.25
CA MET A 315 -6.55 -7.63 -7.56
C MET A 315 -6.72 -9.09 -7.12
N LYS A 316 -7.90 -9.47 -6.61
CA LYS A 316 -8.21 -10.88 -6.30
C LYS A 316 -8.16 -11.79 -7.53
N ILE A 317 -8.69 -11.32 -8.67
CA ILE A 317 -8.62 -12.06 -9.93
C ILE A 317 -7.15 -12.22 -10.36
N TRP A 318 -6.37 -11.14 -10.26
CA TRP A 318 -4.94 -11.16 -10.58
C TRP A 318 -4.18 -12.15 -9.70
N TRP A 319 -4.40 -12.15 -8.38
CA TRP A 319 -3.80 -13.14 -7.48
C TRP A 319 -4.19 -14.58 -7.80
N ASN A 320 -5.45 -14.82 -8.17
CA ASN A 320 -5.89 -16.15 -8.61
C ASN A 320 -5.15 -16.59 -9.88
N ASN A 321 -4.96 -15.68 -10.86
CA ASN A 321 -4.20 -15.99 -12.07
C ASN A 321 -2.73 -16.34 -11.76
N CYS A 322 -2.10 -15.60 -10.84
CA CYS A 322 -0.75 -15.91 -10.35
C CYS A 322 -0.69 -17.32 -9.74
N TYR A 323 -1.66 -17.65 -8.89
CA TYR A 323 -1.75 -18.97 -8.26
C TYR A 323 -1.98 -20.10 -9.28
N GLU A 324 -2.91 -19.93 -10.20
CA GLU A 324 -3.21 -20.93 -11.24
C GLU A 324 -2.01 -21.20 -12.13
N MET A 325 -1.33 -20.15 -12.58
CA MET A 325 -0.13 -20.28 -13.40
C MET A 325 1.03 -20.99 -12.67
N MET A 326 1.21 -20.69 -11.38
CA MET A 326 2.14 -21.43 -10.53
C MET A 326 1.77 -22.92 -10.46
N MET A 327 0.50 -23.25 -10.24
CA MET A 327 0.03 -24.64 -10.16
C MET A 327 0.24 -25.41 -11.47
N VAL A 328 -0.01 -24.77 -12.62
CA VAL A 328 0.32 -25.33 -13.94
C VAL A 328 1.82 -25.66 -14.04
N GLY A 329 2.68 -24.75 -13.57
CA GLY A 329 4.13 -24.97 -13.49
C GLY A 329 4.50 -26.19 -12.64
N ILE A 330 3.91 -26.33 -11.45
CA ILE A 330 4.11 -27.47 -10.54
C ILE A 330 3.70 -28.79 -11.22
N HIS A 331 2.54 -28.85 -11.86
CA HIS A 331 2.06 -30.05 -12.55
C HIS A 331 2.97 -30.43 -13.72
N LYS A 332 3.41 -29.45 -14.51
CA LYS A 332 4.35 -29.69 -15.63
C LYS A 332 5.68 -30.28 -15.12
N ARG A 333 6.24 -29.71 -14.05
CA ARG A 333 7.47 -30.22 -13.42
C ARG A 333 7.29 -31.65 -12.90
N ASN A 334 6.20 -31.93 -12.18
CA ASN A 334 5.92 -33.26 -11.64
C ASN A 334 5.77 -34.31 -12.74
N ARG A 335 5.11 -33.95 -13.84
CA ARG A 335 5.01 -34.81 -15.03
C ARG A 335 6.40 -35.12 -15.62
N GLN A 336 7.24 -34.10 -15.81
CA GLN A 336 8.61 -34.28 -16.34
C GLN A 336 9.44 -35.21 -15.45
N ILE A 337 9.38 -35.03 -14.12
CA ILE A 337 10.05 -35.92 -13.16
C ILE A 337 9.55 -37.37 -13.30
N GLY A 338 8.24 -37.56 -13.49
CA GLY A 338 7.66 -38.89 -13.72
C GLY A 338 8.16 -39.53 -15.03
N GLU A 339 8.16 -38.76 -16.12
CA GLU A 339 8.65 -39.20 -17.43
C GLU A 339 10.16 -39.53 -17.41
N GLU A 340 10.96 -38.76 -16.69
CA GLU A 340 12.40 -39.02 -16.52
C GLU A 340 12.64 -40.29 -15.71
N LYS A 341 11.94 -40.49 -14.59
CA LYS A 341 12.05 -41.73 -13.78
C LYS A 341 11.81 -42.99 -14.61
N LEU A 342 10.84 -42.96 -15.52
CA LEU A 342 10.54 -44.08 -16.42
C LEU A 342 11.66 -44.35 -17.44
N LYS A 343 12.47 -43.36 -17.82
CA LYS A 343 13.60 -43.53 -18.75
C LYS A 343 14.83 -44.16 -18.08
N PHE A 344 14.92 -44.08 -16.76
CA PHE A 344 16.03 -44.64 -15.97
C PHE A 344 15.68 -45.99 -15.31
N GLN A 345 14.50 -46.54 -15.58
CA GLN A 345 14.09 -47.91 -15.30
C GLN A 345 14.24 -48.76 -16.56
#